data_AF-A0A2T6KSY0-F1
#
_entry.id   AF-A0A2T6KSY0-F1
#
_cell.length_a   1.000
_cell.length_b   1.000
_cell.length_c   1.000
_cell.angle_alpha   90.00
_cell.angle_beta   90.00
_cell.angle_gamma   90.00
#
_symmetry.space_group_name_H-M   'P 1'
#
loop_
_entity.id
_entity.type
_entity.pdbx_description
1 polymer ?
#
loop_
_entity_poly.entity_id
_entity_poly.type
_entity_poly.pdbx_seq_one_letter_code
_entity_poly.pdbx_strand_id
1 'polypeptide(L)'
;MATTRRREEQVAATRDALVATAERLFAERGVHAVSNRQISEAAGQRNNTAVSYHFGTKTDLVRAILHKHSVAIEQIRSRRIVAVSNPGDLREWVQVAVRSVTEHLANLGSPSWYARFLAQVAADPALHDLDEDDVLTTAPTLRALREGMSRCLPPLPDDVRDARGAMTRHLINQTTVDRERALAENPAMATGSWDDVASEIIDTVVAVWRAPVTSEEPAPAGTVRPATAHAAPTPVLPDPDMLVYARQMREDFARFMMEYQFAVDEVLTKVTILREEFRHLHRYNPIEHVASRIKTPDSILEKVSRKQCAPTLPSIRENITDIAGVRITCSFIADTYRILEALTSQDDVRVVDLKDYIAHPKSNGYKSLHAIIEIPVFLSTGAVPVTVEVQIRTVAMDFWASLEHKIFYKYNGAVPGHLATDLTEAAAAAEQLDHRMEQLHAEVHGPAGSYDGDQPAAPQLDEALLHRLWELSRRTTESP
;
A
#
# COMPACT_ATOMS: atom_id res chain seq x y z
N MET A 1 20.99 18.55 -30.87
CA MET A 1 20.17 17.31 -31.03
C MET A 1 20.96 16.04 -30.74
N ALA A 2 22.12 15.79 -31.39
CA ALA A 2 22.93 14.58 -31.13
C ALA A 2 23.48 14.45 -29.69
N THR A 3 23.83 15.56 -29.05
CA THR A 3 24.33 15.61 -27.66
C THR A 3 23.26 15.35 -26.60
N THR A 4 22.03 15.81 -26.83
CA THR A 4 20.89 15.58 -25.92
C THR A 4 20.47 14.11 -25.93
N ARG A 5 20.35 13.52 -27.12
CA ARG A 5 20.01 12.11 -27.31
C ARG A 5 21.02 11.16 -26.67
N ARG A 6 22.32 11.45 -26.83
CA ARG A 6 23.40 10.66 -26.20
C ARG A 6 23.36 10.72 -24.67
N ARG A 7 22.92 11.86 -24.10
CA ARG A 7 22.75 12.02 -22.64
C ARG A 7 21.54 11.25 -22.12
N GLU A 8 20.43 11.27 -22.84
CA GLU A 8 19.21 10.51 -22.53
C GLU A 8 19.46 8.99 -22.58
N GLU A 9 20.14 8.52 -23.63
CA GLU A 9 20.54 7.12 -23.78
C GLU A 9 21.44 6.67 -22.62
N GLN A 10 22.36 7.53 -22.17
CA GLN A 10 23.25 7.22 -21.05
C GLN A 10 22.52 7.21 -19.70
N VAL A 11 21.56 8.12 -19.50
CA VAL A 11 20.68 8.14 -18.31
C VAL A 11 19.81 6.89 -18.24
N ALA A 12 19.26 6.44 -19.37
CA ALA A 12 18.48 5.21 -19.45
C ALA A 12 19.35 3.97 -19.17
N ALA A 13 20.54 3.88 -19.76
CA ALA A 13 21.46 2.77 -19.51
C ALA A 13 21.88 2.68 -18.04
N THR A 14 22.13 3.81 -17.38
CA THR A 14 22.40 3.85 -15.93
C THR A 14 21.20 3.39 -15.12
N ARG A 15 19.98 3.83 -15.48
CA ARG A 15 18.75 3.41 -14.83
C ARG A 15 18.57 1.88 -14.93
N ASP A 16 18.76 1.30 -16.11
CA ASP A 16 18.61 -0.15 -16.33
C ASP A 16 19.66 -0.95 -15.55
N ALA A 17 20.90 -0.47 -15.50
CA ALA A 17 21.96 -1.10 -14.70
C ALA A 17 21.64 -1.10 -13.20
N LEU A 18 21.05 -0.02 -12.69
CA LEU A 18 20.62 0.08 -11.29
C LEU A 18 19.46 -0.88 -10.99
N VAL A 19 18.45 -0.97 -11.87
CA VAL A 19 17.32 -1.92 -11.74
C VAL A 19 17.84 -3.35 -11.68
N ALA A 20 18.66 -3.76 -12.65
CA ALA A 20 19.18 -5.12 -12.72
C ALA A 20 20.07 -5.47 -11.51
N THR A 21 20.89 -4.52 -11.05
CA THR A 21 21.74 -4.72 -9.88
C THR A 21 20.93 -4.82 -8.59
N ALA A 22 19.91 -3.98 -8.44
CA ALA A 22 19.04 -3.96 -7.27
C ALA A 22 18.21 -5.25 -7.18
N GLU A 23 17.59 -5.68 -8.29
CA GLU A 23 16.84 -6.95 -8.40
C GLU A 23 17.69 -8.12 -7.88
N ARG A 24 18.93 -8.23 -8.37
CA ARG A 24 19.88 -9.25 -7.92
C ARG A 24 20.20 -9.15 -6.44
N LEU A 25 20.59 -7.97 -5.95
CA LEU A 25 20.99 -7.81 -4.55
C LEU A 25 19.84 -8.06 -3.58
N PHE A 26 18.63 -7.61 -3.93
CA PHE A 26 17.43 -7.86 -3.14
C PHE A 26 17.06 -9.35 -3.11
N ALA A 27 17.15 -10.05 -4.24
CA ALA A 27 16.94 -11.49 -4.29
C ALA A 27 17.93 -12.28 -3.44
N GLU A 28 19.20 -11.85 -3.39
CA GLU A 28 20.28 -12.54 -2.67
C GLU A 28 20.31 -12.24 -1.16
N ARG A 29 19.97 -11.00 -0.77
CA ARG A 29 20.21 -10.49 0.59
C ARG A 29 18.96 -9.99 1.30
N GLY A 30 17.82 -9.97 0.61
CA GLY A 30 16.59 -9.35 1.08
C GLY A 30 16.55 -7.84 0.83
N VAL A 31 15.35 -7.29 0.71
CA VAL A 31 15.16 -5.88 0.36
C VAL A 31 15.81 -5.00 1.43
N HIS A 32 15.47 -5.15 2.71
CA HIS A 32 15.95 -4.29 3.82
C HIS A 32 17.45 -4.28 4.01
N ALA A 33 18.12 -5.42 3.84
CA ALA A 33 19.56 -5.55 4.09
C ALA A 33 20.44 -4.82 3.06
N VAL A 34 19.87 -4.40 1.94
CA VAL A 34 20.60 -3.76 0.84
C VAL A 34 20.38 -2.24 0.86
N SER A 35 21.46 -1.48 0.98
CA SER A 35 21.45 -0.01 0.93
C SER A 35 21.58 0.53 -0.50
N ASN A 36 21.08 1.75 -0.74
CA ASN A 36 21.25 2.47 -2.01
C ASN A 36 22.73 2.62 -2.41
N ARG A 37 23.61 2.74 -1.43
CA ARG A 37 25.05 2.78 -1.62
C ARG A 37 25.57 1.47 -2.20
N GLN A 38 25.23 0.33 -1.59
CA GLN A 38 25.64 -0.99 -2.08
C GLN A 38 25.14 -1.26 -3.51
N ILE A 39 23.93 -0.79 -3.84
CA ILE A 39 23.39 -0.88 -5.21
C ILE A 39 24.22 -0.03 -6.18
N SER A 40 24.50 1.23 -5.81
CA SER A 40 25.28 2.14 -6.67
C SER A 40 26.71 1.62 -6.90
N GLU A 41 27.37 1.15 -5.84
CA GLU A 41 28.71 0.54 -5.90
C GLU A 41 28.72 -0.73 -6.78
N ALA A 42 27.75 -1.63 -6.57
CA ALA A 42 27.64 -2.86 -7.36
C ALA A 42 27.25 -2.62 -8.83
N ALA A 43 26.56 -1.51 -9.12
CA ALA A 43 26.20 -1.08 -10.47
C ALA A 43 27.34 -0.30 -11.17
N GLY A 44 28.53 -0.23 -10.56
CA GLY A 44 29.70 0.46 -11.11
C GLY A 44 29.56 1.99 -11.14
N GLN A 45 28.62 2.56 -10.38
CA GLN A 45 28.44 4.00 -10.33
C GLN A 45 29.44 4.62 -9.37
N ARG A 46 30.16 5.65 -9.83
CA ARG A 46 31.10 6.41 -8.99
C ARG A 46 30.40 7.31 -7.96
N ASN A 47 29.08 7.48 -8.09
CA ASN A 47 28.27 8.33 -7.23
C ASN A 47 27.23 7.50 -6.44
N ASN A 48 27.28 7.60 -5.11
CA ASN A 48 26.37 6.91 -4.19
C ASN A 48 24.94 7.44 -4.20
N THR A 49 24.68 8.58 -4.86
CA THR A 49 23.34 9.17 -4.99
C THR A 49 22.61 8.72 -6.26
N ALA A 50 23.19 7.83 -7.08
CA ALA A 50 22.61 7.44 -8.36
C ALA A 50 21.21 6.82 -8.20
N VAL A 51 21.03 5.94 -7.21
CA VAL A 51 19.70 5.37 -6.90
C VAL A 51 18.69 6.46 -6.54
N SER A 52 19.04 7.37 -5.62
CA SER A 52 18.15 8.46 -5.22
C SER A 52 17.88 9.45 -6.35
N TYR A 53 18.84 9.68 -7.24
CA TYR A 53 18.67 10.56 -8.40
C TYR A 53 17.70 9.98 -9.45
N HIS A 54 17.76 8.66 -9.72
CA HIS A 54 16.95 8.03 -10.76
C HIS A 54 15.58 7.54 -10.27
N PHE A 55 15.46 7.21 -8.99
CA PHE A 55 14.25 6.59 -8.43
C PHE A 55 13.66 7.35 -7.25
N GLY A 56 14.40 8.25 -6.59
CA GLY A 56 13.96 8.89 -5.36
C GLY A 56 14.16 7.96 -4.16
N THR A 57 13.17 7.12 -3.88
CA THR A 57 13.20 6.20 -2.73
C THR A 57 13.55 4.76 -3.13
N LYS A 58 13.87 3.94 -2.13
CA LYS A 58 14.07 2.49 -2.31
C LYS A 58 12.76 1.79 -2.69
N THR A 59 11.63 2.26 -2.18
CA THR A 59 10.29 1.81 -2.53
C THR A 59 9.99 2.05 -4.00
N ASP A 60 10.37 3.20 -4.54
CA ASP A 60 10.21 3.53 -5.97
C ASP A 60 11.10 2.66 -6.87
N LEU A 61 12.28 2.27 -6.38
CA LEU A 61 13.15 1.32 -7.07
C LEU A 61 12.53 -0.09 -7.08
N VAL A 62 11.94 -0.54 -5.96
CA VAL A 62 11.19 -1.81 -5.89
C VAL A 62 10.01 -1.78 -6.87
N ARG A 63 9.23 -0.71 -6.87
CA ARG A 63 8.11 -0.51 -7.82
C ARG A 63 8.59 -0.54 -9.28
N ALA A 64 9.73 0.09 -9.59
CA ALA A 64 10.29 0.08 -10.94
C ALA A 64 10.69 -1.33 -11.40
N ILE A 65 11.23 -2.18 -10.50
CA ILE A 65 11.52 -3.59 -10.81
C ILE A 65 10.21 -4.35 -11.06
N LEU A 66 9.23 -4.25 -10.15
CA LEU A 66 7.92 -4.90 -10.29
C LEU A 66 7.23 -4.51 -11.60
N HIS A 67 7.19 -3.21 -11.91
CA HIS A 67 6.57 -2.68 -13.13
C HIS A 67 7.22 -3.22 -14.41
N LYS A 68 8.56 -3.31 -14.44
CA LYS A 68 9.30 -3.86 -15.60
C LYS A 68 8.84 -5.29 -15.92
N HIS A 69 8.68 -6.13 -14.90
CA HIS A 69 8.28 -7.52 -15.11
C HIS A 69 6.77 -7.68 -15.31
N SER A 70 5.95 -6.88 -14.62
CA SER A 70 4.49 -6.92 -14.77
C SER A 70 4.06 -6.61 -16.21
N VAL A 71 4.69 -5.63 -16.86
CA VAL A 71 4.45 -5.28 -18.28
C VAL A 71 4.75 -6.47 -19.21
N ALA A 72 5.88 -7.16 -18.99
CA ALA A 72 6.26 -8.31 -19.81
C ALA A 72 5.31 -9.51 -19.62
N ILE A 73 4.96 -9.81 -18.36
CA ILE A 73 4.01 -10.87 -18.02
C ILE A 73 2.62 -10.55 -18.60
N GLU A 74 2.20 -9.29 -18.54
CA GLU A 74 0.91 -8.84 -19.09
C GLU A 74 0.83 -9.01 -20.61
N GLN A 75 1.91 -8.72 -21.34
CA GLN A 75 1.99 -8.96 -22.77
C GLN A 75 1.88 -10.44 -23.12
N ILE A 76 2.57 -11.31 -22.36
CA ILE A 76 2.48 -12.76 -22.53
C ILE A 76 1.05 -13.24 -22.23
N ARG A 77 0.49 -12.81 -21.11
CA ARG A 77 -0.86 -13.16 -20.67
C ARG A 77 -1.92 -12.75 -21.69
N SER A 78 -1.84 -11.52 -22.21
CA SER A 78 -2.73 -11.01 -23.25
C SER A 78 -2.72 -11.90 -24.49
N ARG A 79 -1.54 -12.24 -25.01
CA ARG A 79 -1.41 -13.15 -26.16
C ARG A 79 -2.00 -14.53 -25.88
N ARG A 80 -1.77 -15.06 -24.67
CA ARG A 80 -2.25 -16.39 -24.27
C ARG A 80 -3.77 -16.44 -24.09
N ILE A 81 -4.40 -15.38 -23.57
CA ILE A 81 -5.86 -15.28 -23.46
C ILE A 81 -6.50 -15.33 -24.85
N VAL A 82 -5.95 -14.62 -25.83
CA VAL A 82 -6.46 -14.63 -27.20
C VAL A 82 -6.30 -16.01 -27.87
N ALA A 83 -5.31 -16.80 -27.44
CA ALA A 83 -5.04 -18.13 -27.97
C ALA A 83 -5.87 -19.27 -27.32
N VAL A 84 -6.70 -18.96 -26.32
CA VAL A 84 -7.62 -19.94 -25.68
C VAL A 84 -8.57 -20.47 -26.74
N SER A 85 -8.51 -21.78 -27.01
CA SER A 85 -9.27 -22.46 -28.05
C SER A 85 -10.55 -23.06 -27.51
N ASN A 86 -10.55 -23.52 -26.25
CA ASN A 86 -11.71 -24.02 -25.55
C ASN A 86 -11.95 -23.21 -24.25
N PRO A 87 -12.74 -22.12 -24.31
CA PRO A 87 -13.05 -21.30 -23.15
C PRO A 87 -13.79 -22.04 -22.02
N GLY A 88 -14.35 -23.23 -22.29
CA GLY A 88 -15.01 -24.09 -21.31
C GLY A 88 -14.07 -25.01 -20.54
N ASP A 89 -12.79 -25.13 -20.94
CA ASP A 89 -11.82 -25.93 -20.22
C ASP A 89 -11.04 -25.09 -19.20
N LEU A 90 -11.24 -25.40 -17.91
CA LEU A 90 -10.50 -24.81 -16.80
C LEU A 90 -8.98 -24.89 -17.02
N ARG A 91 -8.49 -25.97 -17.64
CA ARG A 91 -7.06 -26.18 -17.85
C ARG A 91 -6.45 -25.13 -18.75
N GLU A 92 -7.16 -24.66 -19.77
CA GLU A 92 -6.64 -23.59 -20.65
C GLU A 92 -6.48 -22.28 -19.88
N TRP A 93 -7.42 -21.93 -19.00
CA TRP A 93 -7.28 -20.75 -18.14
C TRP A 93 -6.15 -20.90 -17.12
N VAL A 94 -6.00 -22.07 -16.50
CA VAL A 94 -4.86 -22.34 -15.60
C VAL A 94 -3.53 -22.26 -16.36
N GLN A 95 -3.46 -22.75 -17.61
CA GLN A 95 -2.29 -22.60 -18.47
C GLN A 95 -1.95 -21.14 -18.72
N VAL A 96 -2.95 -20.27 -18.98
CA VAL A 96 -2.72 -18.82 -19.09
C VAL A 96 -2.09 -18.28 -17.81
N ALA A 97 -2.63 -18.61 -16.64
CA ALA A 97 -2.13 -18.13 -15.35
C ALA A 97 -0.66 -18.52 -15.12
N VAL A 98 -0.35 -19.81 -15.27
CA VAL A 98 0.97 -20.37 -14.96
C VAL A 98 2.00 -20.02 -16.03
N ARG A 99 1.68 -20.26 -17.32
CA ARG A 99 2.65 -20.10 -18.40
C ARG A 99 3.00 -18.64 -18.69
N SER A 100 2.16 -17.69 -18.28
CA SER A 100 2.52 -16.27 -18.37
C SER A 100 3.72 -15.92 -17.50
N VAL A 101 3.84 -16.55 -16.32
CA VAL A 101 4.95 -16.35 -15.40
C VAL A 101 6.17 -17.18 -15.82
N THR A 102 5.99 -18.46 -16.14
CA THR A 102 7.12 -19.34 -16.48
C THR A 102 7.76 -19.01 -17.83
N GLU A 103 6.99 -18.56 -18.83
CA GLU A 103 7.55 -18.06 -20.11
C GLU A 103 8.37 -16.79 -19.89
N HIS A 104 7.90 -15.88 -19.04
CA HIS A 104 8.65 -14.69 -18.69
C HIS A 104 9.98 -15.05 -18.02
N LEU A 105 9.96 -15.94 -17.02
CA LEU A 105 11.17 -16.43 -16.36
C LEU A 105 12.13 -17.16 -17.32
N ALA A 106 11.60 -17.91 -18.29
CA ALA A 106 12.40 -18.50 -19.35
C ALA A 106 13.09 -17.44 -20.23
N ASN A 107 12.39 -16.36 -20.56
CA ASN A 107 12.91 -15.27 -21.39
C ASN A 107 13.98 -14.44 -20.67
N LEU A 108 13.98 -14.39 -19.34
CA LEU A 108 15.04 -13.74 -18.57
C LEU A 108 16.38 -14.48 -18.63
N GLY A 109 16.37 -15.78 -18.99
CA GLY A 109 17.56 -16.62 -19.02
C GLY A 109 18.01 -17.14 -17.66
N SER A 110 19.20 -17.73 -17.62
CA SER A 110 19.79 -18.32 -16.41
C SER A 110 21.24 -17.82 -16.21
N PRO A 111 21.59 -17.26 -15.04
CA PRO A 111 20.73 -17.08 -13.87
C PRO A 111 19.75 -15.89 -14.04
N SER A 112 18.62 -15.97 -13.35
CA SER A 112 17.71 -14.85 -13.09
C SER A 112 17.49 -14.68 -11.59
N TRP A 113 16.89 -13.54 -11.19
CA TRP A 113 16.69 -13.18 -9.78
C TRP A 113 15.26 -12.74 -9.46
N TYR A 114 14.39 -12.67 -10.47
CA TYR A 114 13.07 -12.09 -10.32
C TYR A 114 12.16 -12.89 -9.40
N ALA A 115 12.16 -14.23 -9.50
CA ALA A 115 11.28 -15.06 -8.67
C ALA A 115 11.66 -14.93 -7.18
N ARG A 116 12.95 -14.99 -6.86
CA ARG A 116 13.45 -14.78 -5.49
C ARG A 116 13.24 -13.35 -5.00
N PHE A 117 13.42 -12.35 -5.86
CA PHE A 117 13.10 -10.96 -5.54
C PHE A 117 11.62 -10.81 -5.19
N LEU A 118 10.71 -11.33 -6.00
CA LEU A 118 9.27 -11.26 -5.77
C LEU A 118 8.88 -11.92 -4.45
N ALA A 119 9.51 -13.05 -4.09
CA ALA A 119 9.29 -13.70 -2.80
C ALA A 119 9.72 -12.83 -1.61
N GLN A 120 10.81 -12.08 -1.72
CA GLN A 120 11.25 -11.13 -0.68
C GLN A 120 10.26 -9.96 -0.53
N VAL A 121 9.71 -9.47 -1.63
CA VAL A 121 8.68 -8.42 -1.63
C VAL A 121 7.38 -8.94 -1.02
N ALA A 122 6.91 -10.11 -1.44
CA ALA A 122 5.66 -10.71 -0.97
C ALA A 122 5.69 -11.11 0.51
N ALA A 123 6.87 -11.38 1.06
CA ALA A 123 7.04 -11.70 2.48
C ALA A 123 7.00 -10.46 3.40
N ASP A 124 7.12 -9.25 2.84
CA ASP A 124 7.10 -8.00 3.58
C ASP A 124 5.74 -7.31 3.42
N PRO A 125 4.93 -7.16 4.49
CA PRO A 125 3.63 -6.51 4.41
C PRO A 125 3.67 -5.09 3.83
N ALA A 126 4.73 -4.31 4.09
CA ALA A 126 4.83 -2.93 3.60
C ALA A 126 5.20 -2.84 2.10
N LEU A 127 5.75 -3.92 1.53
CA LEU A 127 6.11 -4.00 0.12
C LEU A 127 5.15 -4.87 -0.69
N HIS A 128 4.45 -5.80 -0.03
CA HIS A 128 3.40 -6.64 -0.61
C HIS A 128 2.27 -5.78 -1.20
N ASP A 129 1.86 -4.74 -0.47
CA ASP A 129 0.83 -3.81 -0.94
C ASP A 129 1.25 -3.09 -2.24
N LEU A 130 2.56 -2.94 -2.52
CA LEU A 130 3.05 -2.36 -3.77
C LEU A 130 2.88 -3.29 -4.99
N ASP A 131 2.84 -4.61 -4.77
CA ASP A 131 2.54 -5.61 -5.82
C ASP A 131 1.02 -5.69 -6.07
N GLU A 132 0.21 -5.52 -5.02
CA GLU A 132 -1.25 -5.54 -5.12
C GLU A 132 -1.85 -4.22 -5.65
N ASP A 133 -1.26 -3.07 -5.32
CA ASP A 133 -1.75 -1.73 -5.69
C ASP A 133 -1.40 -1.29 -7.12
N ASP A 134 -0.30 -1.78 -7.72
CA ASP A 134 0.26 -1.11 -8.92
C ASP A 134 -0.22 -1.69 -10.27
N VAL A 135 -0.52 -2.99 -10.43
CA VAL A 135 -0.85 -3.52 -11.79
C VAL A 135 -1.75 -4.78 -11.80
N LEU A 136 -1.69 -5.65 -10.80
CA LEU A 136 -2.22 -7.02 -10.93
C LEU A 136 -3.71 -7.15 -10.60
N THR A 137 -4.27 -6.36 -9.69
CA THR A 137 -5.67 -6.56 -9.27
C THR A 137 -6.69 -5.91 -10.22
N THR A 138 -6.27 -4.92 -11.03
CA THR A 138 -7.15 -4.14 -11.94
C THR A 138 -6.89 -4.38 -13.44
N ALA A 139 -5.85 -5.13 -13.82
CA ALA A 139 -5.56 -5.44 -15.23
C ALA A 139 -6.73 -6.18 -15.91
N PRO A 140 -7.20 -5.74 -17.10
CA PRO A 140 -8.29 -6.39 -17.83
C PRO A 140 -8.07 -7.89 -18.09
N THR A 141 -6.82 -8.31 -18.26
CA THR A 141 -6.47 -9.71 -18.49
C THR A 141 -6.61 -10.58 -17.24
N LEU A 142 -6.33 -10.05 -16.05
CA LEU A 142 -6.50 -10.79 -14.79
C LEU A 142 -7.97 -10.93 -14.43
N ARG A 143 -8.79 -9.91 -14.76
CA ARG A 143 -10.25 -10.04 -14.72
C ARG A 143 -10.73 -11.11 -15.70
N ALA A 144 -10.30 -11.07 -16.96
CA ALA A 144 -10.68 -12.06 -17.97
C ALA A 144 -10.27 -13.49 -17.55
N LEU A 145 -9.09 -13.64 -16.92
CA LEU A 145 -8.61 -14.90 -16.35
C LEU A 145 -9.52 -15.39 -15.22
N ARG A 146 -9.88 -14.51 -14.26
CA ARG A 146 -10.77 -14.85 -13.14
C ARG A 146 -12.16 -15.24 -13.64
N GLU A 147 -12.72 -14.48 -14.58
CA GLU A 147 -14.01 -14.77 -15.21
C GLU A 147 -13.97 -16.09 -15.99
N GLY A 148 -12.90 -16.32 -16.76
CA GLY A 148 -12.64 -17.55 -17.48
C GLY A 148 -12.65 -18.77 -16.58
N MET A 149 -11.83 -18.76 -15.52
CA MET A 149 -11.81 -19.84 -14.52
C MET A 149 -13.17 -20.03 -13.84
N SER A 150 -13.86 -18.94 -13.49
CA SER A 150 -15.16 -19.03 -12.81
C SER A 150 -16.26 -19.63 -13.68
N ARG A 151 -16.20 -19.48 -15.02
CA ARG A 151 -17.16 -20.10 -15.94
C ARG A 151 -17.00 -21.62 -16.03
N CYS A 152 -15.79 -22.13 -15.77
CA CYS A 152 -15.47 -23.55 -15.86
C CYS A 152 -15.73 -24.32 -14.55
N LEU A 153 -16.09 -23.62 -13.48
CA LEU A 153 -16.23 -24.18 -12.15
C LEU A 153 -17.70 -24.11 -11.68
N PRO A 154 -18.15 -25.06 -10.84
CA PRO A 154 -19.42 -24.90 -10.14
C PRO A 154 -19.36 -23.65 -9.24
N PRO A 155 -20.52 -23.09 -8.84
CA PRO A 155 -20.56 -21.96 -7.93
C PRO A 155 -19.86 -22.33 -6.60
N LEU A 156 -18.73 -21.66 -6.34
CA LEU A 156 -17.97 -21.79 -5.11
C LEU A 156 -18.27 -20.60 -4.19
N PRO A 157 -18.36 -20.81 -2.86
CA PRO A 157 -18.33 -19.73 -1.88
C PRO A 157 -17.12 -18.81 -2.08
N ASP A 158 -17.27 -17.53 -1.77
CA ASP A 158 -16.24 -16.52 -2.05
C ASP A 158 -14.98 -16.72 -1.21
N ASP A 159 -15.12 -17.14 0.05
CA ASP A 159 -14.01 -17.51 0.94
C ASP A 159 -13.19 -18.69 0.38
N VAL A 160 -13.87 -19.71 -0.15
CA VAL A 160 -13.21 -20.86 -0.78
C VAL A 160 -12.50 -20.45 -2.06
N ARG A 161 -13.11 -19.57 -2.86
CA ARG A 161 -12.52 -19.03 -4.09
C ARG A 161 -11.27 -18.22 -3.79
N ASP A 162 -11.33 -17.36 -2.78
CA ASP A 162 -10.21 -16.52 -2.37
C ASP A 162 -9.08 -17.36 -1.78
N ALA A 163 -9.40 -18.36 -0.95
CA ALA A 163 -8.43 -19.32 -0.43
C ALA A 163 -7.73 -20.11 -1.56
N ARG A 164 -8.48 -20.65 -2.52
CA ARG A 164 -7.90 -21.36 -3.69
C ARG A 164 -7.09 -20.44 -4.59
N GLY A 165 -7.51 -19.18 -4.73
CA GLY A 165 -6.75 -18.13 -5.40
C GLY A 165 -5.40 -17.87 -4.74
N ALA A 166 -5.39 -17.72 -3.40
CA ALA A 166 -4.17 -17.55 -2.62
C ALA A 166 -3.24 -18.77 -2.73
N MET A 167 -3.79 -19.99 -2.62
CA MET A 167 -3.02 -21.24 -2.82
C MET A 167 -2.41 -21.32 -4.22
N THR A 168 -3.15 -20.91 -5.25
CA THR A 168 -2.65 -20.88 -6.64
C THR A 168 -1.47 -19.93 -6.78
N ARG A 169 -1.58 -18.70 -6.26
CA ARG A 169 -0.48 -17.72 -6.26
C ARG A 169 0.74 -18.24 -5.51
N HIS A 170 0.52 -18.85 -4.34
CA HIS A 170 1.58 -19.41 -3.53
C HIS A 170 2.33 -20.55 -4.25
N LEU A 171 1.61 -21.48 -4.90
CA LEU A 171 2.22 -22.56 -5.68
C LEU A 171 3.06 -22.02 -6.85
N ILE A 172 2.53 -21.07 -7.62
CA ILE A 172 3.26 -20.46 -8.74
C ILE A 172 4.54 -19.77 -8.23
N ASN A 173 4.43 -18.95 -7.19
CA ASN A 173 5.56 -18.19 -6.66
C ASN A 173 6.61 -19.11 -6.04
N GLN A 174 6.23 -20.04 -5.18
CA GLN A 174 7.20 -20.88 -4.47
C GLN A 174 7.92 -21.86 -5.40
N THR A 175 7.21 -22.50 -6.34
CA THR A 175 7.84 -23.43 -7.28
C THR A 175 8.79 -22.71 -8.23
N THR A 176 8.46 -21.48 -8.65
CA THR A 176 9.36 -20.68 -9.50
C THR A 176 10.60 -20.20 -8.75
N VAL A 177 10.47 -19.84 -7.47
CA VAL A 177 11.61 -19.53 -6.58
C VAL A 177 12.55 -20.73 -6.44
N ASP A 178 11.99 -21.91 -6.15
CA ASP A 178 12.79 -23.13 -5.97
C ASP A 178 13.54 -23.49 -7.24
N ARG A 179 12.87 -23.35 -8.41
CA ARG A 179 13.49 -23.58 -9.71
C ARG A 179 14.59 -22.58 -10.03
N GLU A 180 14.34 -21.29 -9.84
CA GLU A 180 15.32 -20.22 -10.09
C GLU A 180 16.56 -20.40 -9.21
N ARG A 181 16.37 -20.74 -7.93
CA ARG A 181 17.45 -21.06 -7.00
C ARG A 181 18.25 -22.27 -7.44
N ALA A 182 17.58 -23.36 -7.84
CA ALA A 182 18.26 -24.57 -8.32
C ALA A 182 19.10 -24.29 -9.58
N LEU A 183 18.58 -23.50 -10.52
CA LEU A 183 19.30 -23.06 -11.72
C LEU A 183 20.50 -22.17 -11.39
N ALA A 184 20.44 -21.36 -10.33
CA ALA A 184 21.54 -20.51 -9.90
C ALA A 184 22.64 -21.28 -9.15
N GLU A 185 22.28 -22.23 -8.28
CA GLU A 185 23.21 -22.94 -7.40
C GLU A 185 23.80 -24.21 -8.04
N ASN A 186 23.00 -24.96 -8.81
CA ASN A 186 23.43 -26.23 -9.40
C ASN A 186 22.79 -26.49 -10.78
N PRO A 187 23.22 -25.77 -11.83
CA PRO A 187 22.64 -25.88 -13.18
C PRO A 187 22.65 -27.31 -13.75
N ALA A 188 23.66 -28.13 -13.37
CA ALA A 188 23.81 -29.49 -13.86
C ALA A 188 22.78 -30.47 -13.25
N MET A 189 22.29 -30.19 -12.03
CA MET A 189 21.26 -31.00 -11.38
C MET A 189 19.84 -30.46 -11.58
N ALA A 190 19.69 -29.20 -12.01
CA ALA A 190 18.41 -28.59 -12.37
C ALA A 190 17.91 -29.10 -13.75
N THR A 191 17.65 -30.40 -13.87
CA THR A 191 17.10 -31.00 -15.09
C THR A 191 15.68 -30.48 -15.39
N GLY A 192 15.28 -30.48 -16.67
CA GLY A 192 13.97 -29.98 -17.12
C GLY A 192 13.97 -28.51 -17.58
N SER A 193 12.90 -28.11 -18.24
CA SER A 193 12.64 -26.76 -18.74
C SER A 193 11.64 -26.01 -17.86
N TRP A 194 11.52 -24.70 -18.05
CA TRP A 194 10.42 -23.93 -17.46
C TRP A 194 9.04 -24.42 -17.92
N ASP A 195 8.97 -25.14 -19.05
CA ASP A 195 7.73 -25.74 -19.57
C ASP A 195 7.32 -26.99 -18.77
N ASP A 196 8.31 -27.79 -18.36
CA ASP A 196 8.09 -28.97 -17.52
C ASP A 196 7.56 -28.54 -16.13
N VAL A 197 8.21 -27.53 -15.53
CA VAL A 197 7.77 -26.92 -14.26
C VAL A 197 6.36 -26.35 -14.39
N ALA A 198 6.07 -25.66 -15.49
CA ALA A 198 4.73 -25.12 -15.72
C ALA A 198 3.68 -26.24 -15.76
N SER A 199 3.99 -27.37 -16.40
CA SER A 199 3.08 -28.50 -16.54
C SER A 199 2.73 -29.12 -15.18
N GLU A 200 3.72 -29.28 -14.29
CA GLU A 200 3.50 -29.77 -12.92
C GLU A 200 2.62 -28.82 -12.09
N ILE A 201 2.88 -27.51 -12.18
CA ILE A 201 2.06 -26.49 -11.50
C ILE A 201 0.63 -26.51 -12.05
N ILE A 202 0.45 -26.60 -13.38
CA ILE A 202 -0.87 -26.63 -14.03
C ILE A 202 -1.70 -27.80 -13.51
N ASP A 203 -1.15 -29.01 -13.46
CA ASP A 203 -1.90 -30.19 -13.02
C ASP A 203 -2.32 -30.07 -11.55
N THR A 204 -1.43 -29.55 -10.71
CA THR A 204 -1.70 -29.30 -9.29
C THR A 204 -2.79 -28.22 -9.10
N VAL A 205 -2.67 -27.09 -9.81
CA VAL A 205 -3.63 -25.99 -9.71
C VAL A 205 -5.00 -26.40 -10.23
N VAL A 206 -5.08 -27.16 -11.33
CA VAL A 206 -6.35 -27.72 -11.81
C VAL A 206 -6.98 -28.63 -10.74
N ALA A 207 -6.18 -29.46 -10.06
CA ALA A 207 -6.68 -30.30 -8.97
C ALA A 207 -7.21 -29.47 -7.79
N VAL A 208 -6.48 -28.43 -7.37
CA VAL A 208 -6.91 -27.49 -6.30
C VAL A 208 -8.26 -26.86 -6.62
N TRP A 209 -8.44 -26.37 -7.86
CA TRP A 209 -9.68 -25.72 -8.26
C TRP A 209 -10.84 -26.69 -8.44
N ARG A 210 -10.59 -27.95 -8.83
CA ARG A 210 -11.61 -28.99 -8.96
C ARG A 210 -11.92 -29.75 -7.67
N ALA A 211 -11.12 -29.56 -6.62
CA ALA A 211 -11.34 -30.24 -5.36
C ALA A 211 -12.78 -29.99 -4.84
N PRO A 212 -13.46 -30.99 -4.28
CA PRO A 212 -14.76 -30.78 -3.65
C PRO A 212 -14.61 -29.81 -2.46
N VAL A 213 -15.66 -29.04 -2.19
CA VAL A 213 -15.72 -28.19 -0.99
C VAL A 213 -16.19 -29.06 0.16
N THR A 214 -15.38 -29.18 1.21
CA THR A 214 -15.81 -29.85 2.44
C THR A 214 -16.97 -29.06 3.04
N SER A 215 -18.15 -29.68 3.11
CA SER A 215 -19.29 -29.11 3.83
C SER A 215 -19.03 -29.31 5.32
N GLU A 216 -19.08 -28.26 6.14
CA GLU A 216 -19.28 -28.45 7.58
C GLU A 216 -20.61 -29.20 7.78
N GLU A 217 -20.57 -30.30 8.55
CA GLU A 217 -21.79 -30.92 9.06
C GLU A 217 -22.59 -29.86 9.84
N PRO A 218 -23.87 -29.65 9.54
CA PRO A 218 -24.66 -28.68 10.28
C PRO A 218 -24.95 -29.22 11.69
N ALA A 219 -24.64 -28.42 12.72
CA ALA A 219 -25.22 -28.57 14.05
C ALA A 219 -26.77 -28.62 13.94
N PRO A 220 -27.46 -29.38 14.82
CA PRO A 220 -28.87 -29.72 14.62
C PRO A 220 -29.77 -28.48 14.57
N ALA A 221 -30.71 -28.55 13.63
CA ALA A 221 -31.59 -27.49 13.14
C ALA A 221 -32.22 -26.59 14.23
N GLY A 222 -31.83 -25.31 14.23
CA GLY A 222 -32.67 -24.19 14.64
C GLY A 222 -33.41 -23.64 13.41
N THR A 223 -34.74 -23.66 13.45
CA THR A 223 -35.65 -23.30 12.37
C THR A 223 -35.42 -21.88 11.83
N VAL A 224 -34.81 -21.77 10.65
CA VAL A 224 -34.86 -20.56 9.81
C VAL A 224 -35.59 -20.91 8.52
N ARG A 225 -36.65 -20.14 8.22
CA ARG A 225 -37.52 -20.27 7.04
C ARG A 225 -36.72 -20.19 5.73
N PRO A 226 -37.13 -20.90 4.66
CA PRO A 226 -36.45 -20.83 3.38
C PRO A 226 -36.62 -19.42 2.80
N ALA A 227 -35.50 -18.77 2.47
CA ALA A 227 -35.50 -17.63 1.56
C ALA A 227 -35.84 -18.17 0.17
N THR A 228 -36.90 -17.62 -0.41
CA THR A 228 -37.33 -17.89 -1.79
C THR A 228 -36.17 -17.62 -2.74
N ALA A 229 -35.81 -18.63 -3.55
CA ALA A 229 -34.85 -18.50 -4.63
C ALA A 229 -35.34 -17.44 -5.63
N HIS A 230 -34.73 -16.25 -5.59
CA HIS A 230 -34.83 -15.33 -6.71
C HIS A 230 -33.98 -15.90 -7.84
N ALA A 231 -34.65 -16.22 -8.96
CA ALA A 231 -34.01 -16.59 -10.20
C ALA A 231 -32.93 -15.55 -10.55
N ALA A 232 -31.71 -16.02 -10.81
CA ALA A 232 -30.63 -15.17 -11.30
C ALA A 232 -31.10 -14.47 -12.59
N PRO A 233 -30.98 -13.14 -12.70
CA PRO A 233 -31.38 -12.44 -13.92
C PRO A 233 -30.51 -12.93 -15.08
N THR A 234 -31.17 -13.20 -16.20
CA THR A 234 -30.54 -13.52 -17.49
C THR A 234 -29.51 -12.43 -17.83
N PRO A 235 -28.31 -12.76 -18.34
CA PRO A 235 -27.33 -11.74 -18.70
C PRO A 235 -27.86 -10.94 -19.88
N VAL A 236 -28.40 -9.76 -19.58
CA VAL A 236 -28.73 -8.75 -20.59
C VAL A 236 -27.39 -8.20 -21.08
N LEU A 237 -27.12 -8.33 -22.38
CA LEU A 237 -26.00 -7.64 -23.01
C LEU A 237 -26.11 -6.15 -22.66
N PRO A 238 -25.08 -5.54 -22.04
CA PRO A 238 -25.18 -4.16 -21.62
C PRO A 238 -25.40 -3.27 -22.85
N ASP A 239 -26.44 -2.45 -22.78
CA ASP A 239 -26.77 -1.42 -23.77
C ASP A 239 -25.48 -0.65 -24.16
N PRO A 240 -25.18 -0.44 -25.46
CA PRO A 240 -24.06 0.39 -25.89
C PRO A 240 -23.97 1.74 -25.17
N ASP A 241 -25.10 2.36 -24.84
CA ASP A 241 -25.17 3.60 -24.07
C ASP A 241 -24.75 3.39 -22.61
N MET A 242 -25.04 2.22 -22.03
CA MET A 242 -24.56 1.83 -20.71
C MET A 242 -23.06 1.60 -20.70
N LEU A 243 -22.47 1.02 -21.76
CA LEU A 243 -21.01 0.83 -21.85
C LEU A 243 -20.25 2.16 -21.93
N VAL A 244 -20.78 3.13 -22.68
CA VAL A 244 -20.22 4.50 -22.74
C VAL A 244 -20.36 5.20 -21.39
N TYR A 245 -21.55 5.12 -20.78
CA TYR A 245 -21.80 5.64 -19.44
C TYR A 245 -20.87 5.01 -18.38
N ALA A 246 -20.69 3.69 -18.40
CA ALA A 246 -19.82 2.96 -17.47
C ALA A 246 -18.34 3.32 -17.66
N ARG A 247 -17.91 3.56 -18.91
CA ARG A 247 -16.55 4.02 -19.19
C ARG A 247 -16.32 5.43 -18.64
N GLN A 248 -17.22 6.36 -18.95
CA GLN A 248 -17.16 7.73 -18.45
C GLN A 248 -17.18 7.73 -16.92
N MET A 249 -18.07 6.96 -16.31
CA MET A 249 -18.17 6.86 -14.87
C MET A 249 -16.91 6.28 -14.22
N ARG A 250 -16.26 5.30 -14.85
CA ARG A 250 -14.99 4.77 -14.36
C ARG A 250 -13.87 5.81 -14.42
N GLU A 251 -13.81 6.59 -15.49
CA GLU A 251 -12.81 7.66 -15.64
C GLU A 251 -13.04 8.80 -14.64
N ASP A 252 -14.30 9.21 -14.46
CA ASP A 252 -14.68 10.22 -13.47
C ASP A 252 -14.39 9.74 -12.04
N PHE A 253 -14.70 8.48 -11.74
CA PHE A 253 -14.43 7.88 -10.44
C PHE A 253 -12.92 7.70 -10.19
N ALA A 254 -12.14 7.31 -11.20
CA ALA A 254 -10.69 7.22 -11.07
C ALA A 254 -10.05 8.59 -10.78
N ARG A 255 -10.51 9.64 -11.48
CA ARG A 255 -10.08 11.02 -11.20
C ARG A 255 -10.48 11.45 -9.80
N PHE A 256 -11.72 11.17 -9.40
CA PHE A 256 -12.21 11.45 -8.06
C PHE A 256 -11.32 10.81 -6.99
N MET A 257 -10.96 9.52 -7.13
CA MET A 257 -10.08 8.83 -6.19
C MET A 257 -8.66 9.39 -6.18
N MET A 258 -8.13 9.78 -7.35
CA MET A 258 -6.81 10.39 -7.48
C MET A 258 -6.69 11.69 -6.67
N GLU A 259 -7.74 12.50 -6.60
CA GLU A 259 -7.76 13.71 -5.77
C GLU A 259 -7.52 13.39 -4.29
N TYR A 260 -8.11 12.32 -3.77
CA TYR A 260 -7.91 11.88 -2.39
C TYR A 260 -6.51 11.29 -2.17
N GLN A 261 -5.92 10.63 -3.18
CA GLN A 261 -4.53 10.18 -3.10
C GLN A 261 -3.58 11.36 -2.98
N PHE A 262 -3.73 12.38 -3.81
CA PHE A 262 -2.89 13.57 -3.69
C PHE A 262 -3.11 14.32 -2.38
N ALA A 263 -4.34 14.36 -1.86
CA ALA A 263 -4.60 14.93 -0.55
C ALA A 263 -3.87 14.17 0.57
N VAL A 264 -3.83 12.84 0.50
CA VAL A 264 -3.02 12.01 1.42
C VAL A 264 -1.53 12.36 1.29
N ASP A 265 -1.00 12.44 0.07
CA ASP A 265 0.43 12.71 -0.16
C ASP A 265 0.86 14.09 0.37
N GLU A 266 0.01 15.11 0.19
CA GLU A 266 0.20 16.45 0.74
C GLU A 266 0.27 16.44 2.28
N VAL A 267 -0.70 15.76 2.93
CA VAL A 267 -0.71 15.62 4.40
C VAL A 267 0.51 14.83 4.88
N LEU A 268 0.88 13.74 4.19
CA LEU A 268 2.06 12.95 4.55
C LEU A 268 3.36 13.76 4.45
N THR A 269 3.46 14.63 3.44
CA THR A 269 4.60 15.53 3.29
C THR A 269 4.66 16.54 4.44
N LYS A 270 3.53 17.18 4.79
CA LYS A 270 3.45 18.08 5.96
C LYS A 270 3.86 17.39 7.26
N VAL A 271 3.34 16.18 7.52
CA VAL A 271 3.67 15.40 8.71
C VAL A 271 5.13 14.98 8.71
N THR A 272 5.70 14.62 7.55
CA THR A 272 7.12 14.27 7.42
C THR A 272 8.01 15.48 7.71
N ILE A 273 7.65 16.65 7.20
CA ILE A 273 8.37 17.90 7.49
C ILE A 273 8.34 18.20 8.98
N LEU A 274 7.17 18.12 9.63
CA LEU A 274 7.05 18.29 11.08
C LEU A 274 7.94 17.30 11.83
N ARG A 275 7.94 16.01 11.43
CA ARG A 275 8.80 14.99 12.05
C ARG A 275 10.29 15.35 11.98
N GLU A 276 10.78 15.76 10.81
CA GLU A 276 12.18 16.15 10.65
C GLU A 276 12.50 17.46 11.39
N GLU A 277 11.59 18.44 11.37
CA GLU A 277 11.73 19.69 12.11
C GLU A 277 11.82 19.45 13.62
N PHE A 278 10.91 18.66 14.20
CA PHE A 278 10.94 18.32 15.62
C PHE A 278 12.24 17.61 16.00
N ARG A 279 12.79 16.75 15.14
CA ARG A 279 14.08 16.09 15.34
C ARG A 279 15.27 17.07 15.37
N HIS A 280 15.16 18.19 14.66
CA HIS A 280 16.22 19.20 14.56
C HIS A 280 16.11 20.32 15.60
N LEU A 281 14.89 20.77 15.91
CA LEU A 281 14.64 21.87 16.85
C LEU A 281 14.49 21.40 18.30
N HIS A 282 14.07 20.15 18.52
CA HIS A 282 13.81 19.60 19.84
C HIS A 282 14.59 18.28 20.04
N ARG A 283 15.01 17.98 21.27
CA ARG A 283 15.85 16.79 21.56
C ARG A 283 15.16 15.44 21.29
N TYR A 284 13.86 15.41 21.01
CA TYR A 284 13.12 14.17 20.78
C TYR A 284 12.11 14.29 19.63
N ASN A 285 11.85 13.16 18.96
CA ASN A 285 10.88 13.07 17.88
C ASN A 285 9.52 12.58 18.44
N PRO A 286 8.44 13.37 18.34
CA PRO A 286 7.11 13.00 18.84
C PRO A 286 6.37 11.97 17.96
N ILE A 287 6.82 11.70 16.73
CA ILE A 287 6.15 10.81 15.77
C ILE A 287 6.95 9.51 15.60
N GLU A 288 6.37 8.38 15.99
CA GLU A 288 6.94 7.04 15.84
C GLU A 288 6.68 6.46 14.44
N HIS A 289 5.43 6.54 14.00
CA HIS A 289 5.01 5.95 12.73
C HIS A 289 3.86 6.73 12.11
N VAL A 290 3.80 6.74 10.78
CA VAL A 290 2.71 7.34 10.01
C VAL A 290 2.22 6.32 9.01
N ALA A 291 0.92 6.06 8.99
CA ALA A 291 0.27 5.23 8.00
C ALA A 291 -0.77 6.06 7.24
N SER A 292 -1.05 5.71 5.99
CA SER A 292 -2.17 6.27 5.25
C SER A 292 -3.03 5.15 4.68
N ARG A 293 -4.27 5.49 4.33
CA ARG A 293 -5.17 4.60 3.63
C ARG A 293 -6.13 5.40 2.77
N ILE A 294 -6.57 4.78 1.69
CA ILE A 294 -7.71 5.26 0.89
C ILE A 294 -8.81 4.22 0.97
N LYS A 295 -10.04 4.69 1.15
CA LYS A 295 -11.20 3.82 1.21
C LYS A 295 -11.46 3.20 -0.16
N THR A 296 -11.66 1.88 -0.21
CA THR A 296 -11.96 1.19 -1.47
C THR A 296 -13.32 1.65 -2.03
N PRO A 297 -13.52 1.56 -3.36
CA PRO A 297 -14.79 1.93 -3.99
C PRO A 297 -16.00 1.23 -3.34
N ASP A 298 -15.89 -0.07 -3.08
CA ASP A 298 -16.97 -0.85 -2.46
C ASP A 298 -17.30 -0.33 -1.06
N SER A 299 -16.28 -0.06 -0.23
CA SER A 299 -16.46 0.53 1.10
C SER A 299 -17.07 1.93 1.05
N ILE A 300 -16.78 2.73 0.02
CA ILE A 300 -17.44 4.03 -0.18
C ILE A 300 -18.91 3.82 -0.48
N LEU A 301 -19.26 2.92 -1.41
CA LEU A 301 -20.64 2.63 -1.80
C LEU A 301 -21.48 2.05 -0.64
N GLU A 302 -20.90 1.17 0.17
CA GLU A 302 -21.53 0.70 1.41
C GLU A 302 -21.82 1.85 2.37
N LYS A 303 -20.88 2.80 2.50
CA LYS A 303 -21.04 3.95 3.38
C LYS A 303 -22.07 4.95 2.85
N VAL A 304 -22.14 5.14 1.52
CA VAL A 304 -23.18 5.91 0.82
C VAL A 304 -24.55 5.32 1.11
N SER A 305 -24.68 4.00 0.97
CA SER A 305 -25.93 3.27 1.24
C SER A 305 -26.35 3.40 2.70
N ARG A 306 -25.41 3.23 3.64
CA ARG A 306 -25.65 3.36 5.08
C ARG A 306 -26.02 4.79 5.49
N LYS A 307 -25.41 5.81 4.87
CA LYS A 307 -25.73 7.23 5.10
C LYS A 307 -26.93 7.72 4.30
N GLN A 308 -27.47 6.89 3.40
CA GLN A 308 -28.60 7.23 2.52
C GLN A 308 -28.35 8.50 1.68
N CYS A 309 -27.10 8.77 1.28
CA CYS A 309 -26.80 9.89 0.40
C CYS A 309 -26.86 9.48 -1.08
N ALA A 310 -27.03 10.45 -1.98
CA ALA A 310 -27.13 10.16 -3.41
C ALA A 310 -25.80 9.57 -3.94
N PRO A 311 -25.83 8.54 -4.80
CA PRO A 311 -24.64 7.89 -5.36
C PRO A 311 -24.03 8.73 -6.51
N THR A 312 -23.77 10.00 -6.26
CA THR A 312 -23.13 10.92 -7.20
C THR A 312 -21.84 11.45 -6.59
N LEU A 313 -20.80 11.66 -7.40
CA LEU A 313 -19.49 12.13 -6.90
C LEU A 313 -19.57 13.41 -6.04
N PRO A 314 -20.39 14.44 -6.39
CA PRO A 314 -20.55 15.61 -5.54
C PRO A 314 -21.15 15.29 -4.17
N SER A 315 -22.22 14.48 -4.14
CA SER A 315 -22.86 14.04 -2.89
C SER A 315 -21.92 13.19 -2.03
N ILE A 316 -21.13 12.32 -2.66
CA ILE A 316 -20.13 11.51 -1.95
C ILE A 316 -19.09 12.41 -1.29
N ARG A 317 -18.55 13.40 -2.02
CA ARG A 317 -17.57 14.36 -1.50
C ARG A 317 -18.09 15.11 -0.27
N GLU A 318 -19.34 15.54 -0.31
CA GLU A 318 -19.95 16.32 0.78
C GLU A 318 -20.24 15.46 2.02
N ASN A 319 -20.62 14.19 1.83
CA ASN A 319 -21.14 13.35 2.91
C ASN A 319 -20.14 12.32 3.46
N ILE A 320 -19.07 12.00 2.73
CA ILE A 320 -18.11 10.95 3.08
C ILE A 320 -16.73 11.57 3.28
N THR A 321 -16.42 11.92 4.53
CA THR A 321 -15.24 12.70 4.90
C THR A 321 -13.98 11.88 5.18
N ASP A 322 -14.09 10.55 5.24
CA ASP A 322 -13.01 9.59 5.57
C ASP A 322 -12.59 8.75 4.35
N ILE A 323 -12.71 9.31 3.14
CA ILE A 323 -12.22 8.64 1.91
C ILE A 323 -10.69 8.56 1.95
N ALA A 324 -10.04 9.69 2.27
CA ALA A 324 -8.63 9.75 2.61
C ALA A 324 -8.46 9.67 4.13
N GLY A 325 -7.56 8.81 4.59
CA GLY A 325 -7.24 8.67 6.00
C GLY A 325 -5.73 8.67 6.25
N VAL A 326 -5.27 9.47 7.21
CA VAL A 326 -3.89 9.46 7.70
C VAL A 326 -3.91 9.12 9.18
N ARG A 327 -3.02 8.21 9.60
CA ARG A 327 -2.84 7.85 10.99
C ARG A 327 -1.44 8.21 11.44
N ILE A 328 -1.35 8.97 12.53
CA ILE A 328 -0.10 9.39 13.14
C ILE A 328 -0.01 8.74 14.52
N THR A 329 1.03 7.95 14.74
CA THR A 329 1.32 7.31 16.01
C THR A 329 2.45 8.08 16.70
N CYS A 330 2.16 8.59 17.89
CA CYS A 330 3.04 9.36 18.74
C CYS A 330 3.55 8.56 19.93
N SER A 331 4.64 9.03 20.54
CA SER A 331 5.22 8.39 21.73
C SER A 331 4.38 8.65 22.98
N PHE A 332 3.89 9.88 23.16
CA PHE A 332 3.14 10.29 24.36
C PHE A 332 1.79 10.93 24.04
N ILE A 333 0.92 11.03 25.04
CA ILE A 333 -0.40 11.66 24.91
C ILE A 333 -0.24 13.15 24.58
N ALA A 334 0.64 13.87 25.28
CA ALA A 334 0.90 15.28 25.00
C ALA A 334 1.32 15.54 23.55
N ASP A 335 2.10 14.62 22.96
CA ASP A 335 2.55 14.73 21.57
C ASP A 335 1.40 14.67 20.56
N THR A 336 0.33 13.93 20.88
CA THR A 336 -0.84 13.85 19.99
C THR A 336 -1.48 15.23 19.78
N TYR A 337 -1.55 16.05 20.82
CA TYR A 337 -2.07 17.41 20.77
C TYR A 337 -1.09 18.37 20.09
N ARG A 338 0.22 18.24 20.37
CA ARG A 338 1.26 19.08 19.74
C ARG A 338 1.29 18.89 18.22
N ILE A 339 1.19 17.65 17.75
CA ILE A 339 1.14 17.36 16.31
C ILE A 339 -0.16 17.87 15.69
N LEU A 340 -1.30 17.71 16.37
CA LEU A 340 -2.55 18.28 15.88
C LEU A 340 -2.42 19.80 15.70
N GLU A 341 -1.92 20.50 16.73
CA GLU A 341 -1.76 21.94 16.72
C GLU A 341 -0.82 22.38 15.59
N ALA A 342 0.37 21.79 15.50
CA ALA A 342 1.35 22.13 14.46
C ALA A 342 0.86 21.84 13.02
N LEU A 343 0.03 20.81 12.84
CA LEU A 343 -0.56 20.52 11.53
C LEU A 343 -1.69 21.51 11.20
N THR A 344 -2.53 21.83 12.18
CA THR A 344 -3.73 22.67 11.98
C THR A 344 -3.47 24.17 12.06
N SER A 345 -2.28 24.58 12.51
CA SER A 345 -1.83 25.98 12.47
C SER A 345 -1.29 26.40 11.11
N GLN A 346 -1.14 25.48 10.14
CA GLN A 346 -0.67 25.80 8.80
C GLN A 346 -1.75 26.53 8.01
N ASP A 347 -1.37 27.60 7.30
CA ASP A 347 -2.31 28.52 6.62
C ASP A 347 -3.22 27.83 5.57
N ASP A 348 -2.77 26.70 5.02
CA ASP A 348 -3.44 25.93 3.97
C ASP A 348 -4.20 24.70 4.50
N VAL A 349 -4.31 24.53 5.82
CA VAL A 349 -5.05 23.44 6.46
C VAL A 349 -6.28 23.99 7.17
N ARG A 350 -7.49 23.63 6.69
CA ARG A 350 -8.74 24.01 7.36
C ARG A 350 -9.31 22.85 8.17
N VAL A 351 -9.53 23.05 9.47
CA VAL A 351 -10.22 22.05 10.30
C VAL A 351 -11.73 22.10 10.03
N VAL A 352 -12.30 20.97 9.63
CA VAL A 352 -13.73 20.78 9.36
C VAL A 352 -14.46 20.23 10.58
N ASP A 353 -13.86 19.25 11.27
CA ASP A 353 -14.41 18.61 12.46
C ASP A 353 -13.27 18.10 13.35
N LEU A 354 -13.47 18.11 14.66
CA LEU A 354 -12.50 17.62 15.64
C LEU A 354 -13.22 16.84 16.74
N LYS A 355 -12.79 15.59 16.93
CA LYS A 355 -13.31 14.70 17.97
C LYS A 355 -12.18 14.17 18.83
N ASP A 356 -12.21 14.54 20.10
CA ASP A 356 -11.22 14.12 21.09
C ASP A 356 -11.73 12.91 21.88
N TYR A 357 -11.42 11.70 21.39
CA TYR A 357 -11.70 10.47 22.12
C TYR A 357 -10.62 10.12 23.14
N ILE A 358 -9.57 10.94 23.30
CA ILE A 358 -8.60 10.79 24.38
C ILE A 358 -9.23 11.35 25.66
N ALA A 359 -9.71 12.60 25.60
CA ALA A 359 -10.43 13.25 26.70
C ALA A 359 -11.82 12.65 26.95
N HIS A 360 -12.52 12.21 25.88
CA HIS A 360 -13.85 11.62 25.95
C HIS A 360 -13.91 10.25 25.24
N PRO A 361 -13.36 9.18 25.85
CA PRO A 361 -13.33 7.85 25.26
C PRO A 361 -14.72 7.30 24.93
N LYS A 362 -14.78 6.42 23.92
CA LYS A 362 -16.02 5.68 23.63
C LYS A 362 -16.30 4.64 24.72
N SER A 363 -17.53 4.16 24.77
CA SER A 363 -17.98 3.16 25.76
C SER A 363 -17.20 1.84 25.71
N ASN A 364 -16.61 1.48 24.56
CA ASN A 364 -15.77 0.29 24.41
C ASN A 364 -14.31 0.51 24.84
N GLY A 365 -13.96 1.69 25.36
CA GLY A 365 -12.58 2.04 25.74
C GLY A 365 -11.73 2.64 24.61
N TYR A 366 -12.28 2.81 23.41
CA TYR A 366 -11.55 3.38 22.27
C TYR A 366 -11.10 4.83 22.54
N LYS A 367 -9.81 5.10 22.28
CA LYS A 367 -9.19 6.42 22.35
C LYS A 367 -8.38 6.76 21.10
N SER A 368 -8.50 8.00 20.64
CA SER A 368 -7.77 8.60 19.52
C SER A 368 -8.22 10.05 19.36
N LEU A 369 -7.36 10.92 18.83
CA LEU A 369 -7.74 12.26 18.40
C LEU A 369 -8.09 12.21 16.90
N HIS A 370 -9.30 12.59 16.52
CA HIS A 370 -9.77 12.56 15.12
C HIS A 370 -10.00 13.97 14.63
N ALA A 371 -9.25 14.39 13.62
CA ALA A 371 -9.46 15.65 12.93
C ALA A 371 -9.87 15.38 11.49
N ILE A 372 -10.98 15.94 11.03
CA ILE A 372 -11.29 16.02 9.61
C ILE A 372 -10.75 17.37 9.16
N ILE A 373 -9.73 17.34 8.30
CA ILE A 373 -9.13 18.54 7.73
C ILE A 373 -9.46 18.63 6.24
N GLU A 374 -9.45 19.84 5.70
CA GLU A 374 -9.52 20.11 4.27
C GLU A 374 -8.20 20.74 3.82
N ILE A 375 -7.62 20.18 2.76
CA ILE A 375 -6.35 20.61 2.17
C ILE A 375 -6.54 20.89 0.67
N PRO A 376 -5.90 21.94 0.11
CA PRO A 376 -5.96 22.21 -1.32
C PRO A 376 -5.07 21.23 -2.10
N VAL A 377 -5.64 20.50 -3.05
CA VAL A 377 -4.91 19.69 -4.02
C VAL A 377 -4.79 20.44 -5.33
N PHE A 378 -3.55 20.72 -5.75
CA PHE A 378 -3.28 21.51 -6.95
C PHE A 378 -3.22 20.63 -8.20
N LEU A 379 -4.27 20.66 -9.01
CA LEU A 379 -4.36 19.94 -10.29
C LEU A 379 -4.11 20.89 -11.47
N SER A 380 -3.97 20.33 -12.66
CA SER A 380 -3.88 21.12 -13.91
C SER A 380 -5.11 21.99 -14.18
N THR A 381 -6.26 21.64 -13.59
CA THR A 381 -7.51 22.39 -13.69
C THR A 381 -7.71 23.43 -12.58
N GLY A 382 -6.79 23.52 -11.62
CA GLY A 382 -6.87 24.40 -10.45
C GLY A 382 -6.81 23.65 -9.13
N ALA A 383 -6.87 24.41 -8.03
CA ALA A 383 -6.89 23.87 -6.68
C ALA A 383 -8.27 23.30 -6.34
N VAL A 384 -8.32 22.08 -5.83
CA VAL A 384 -9.54 21.41 -5.36
C VAL A 384 -9.41 21.16 -3.85
N PRO A 385 -10.35 21.63 -3.02
CA PRO A 385 -10.38 21.28 -1.62
C PRO A 385 -10.76 19.81 -1.43
N VAL A 386 -9.96 19.07 -0.66
CA VAL A 386 -10.19 17.65 -0.38
C VAL A 386 -10.12 17.38 1.11
N THR A 387 -11.09 16.63 1.64
CA THR A 387 -11.13 16.26 3.06
C THR A 387 -10.27 15.03 3.34
N VAL A 388 -9.51 15.08 4.43
CA VAL A 388 -8.69 13.99 4.95
C VAL A 388 -9.02 13.78 6.43
N GLU A 389 -9.31 12.55 6.83
CA GLU A 389 -9.44 12.17 8.23
C GLU A 389 -8.05 11.85 8.81
N VAL A 390 -7.57 12.70 9.71
CA VAL A 390 -6.32 12.49 10.45
C VAL A 390 -6.64 11.91 11.83
N GLN A 391 -6.11 10.72 12.11
CA GLN A 391 -6.23 10.05 13.40
C GLN A 391 -4.88 10.06 14.10
N ILE A 392 -4.80 10.71 15.25
CA ILE A 392 -3.57 10.79 16.04
C ILE A 392 -3.75 9.94 17.30
N ARG A 393 -2.75 9.13 17.62
CA ARG A 393 -2.80 8.10 18.68
C ARG A 393 -1.44 7.95 19.34
N THR A 394 -1.40 7.40 20.54
CA THR A 394 -0.16 6.81 21.09
C THR A 394 0.07 5.40 20.53
N VAL A 395 1.26 4.85 20.77
CA VAL A 395 1.57 3.43 20.45
C VAL A 395 0.58 2.48 21.11
N ALA A 396 0.24 2.69 22.38
CA ALA A 396 -0.68 1.81 23.10
C ALA A 396 -2.12 1.90 22.57
N MET A 397 -2.60 3.11 22.26
CA MET A 397 -3.91 3.32 21.63
C MET A 397 -4.00 2.65 20.26
N ASP A 398 -2.96 2.75 19.43
CA ASP A 398 -2.97 2.14 18.11
C ASP A 398 -2.91 0.61 18.16
N PHE A 399 -2.11 0.04 19.07
CA PHE A 399 -2.08 -1.39 19.32
C PHE A 399 -3.47 -1.92 19.72
N TRP A 400 -4.10 -1.28 20.70
CA TRP A 400 -5.42 -1.68 21.20
C TRP A 400 -6.49 -1.59 20.10
N ALA A 401 -6.56 -0.45 19.39
CA ALA A 401 -7.55 -0.22 18.35
C ALA A 401 -7.40 -1.17 17.16
N SER A 402 -6.17 -1.54 16.82
CA SER A 402 -5.89 -2.51 15.75
C SER A 402 -6.35 -3.93 16.11
N LEU A 403 -6.21 -4.32 17.38
CA LEU A 403 -6.69 -5.61 17.87
C LEU A 403 -8.22 -5.66 17.96
N GLU A 404 -8.84 -4.63 18.52
CA GLU A 404 -10.30 -4.50 18.61
C GLU A 404 -10.94 -4.63 17.23
N HIS A 405 -10.45 -3.88 16.24
CA HIS A 405 -10.99 -3.91 14.89
C HIS A 405 -10.92 -5.30 14.25
N LYS A 406 -9.80 -6.04 14.44
CA LYS A 406 -9.65 -7.42 13.92
C LYS A 406 -10.62 -8.39 14.58
N ILE A 407 -10.86 -8.25 15.89
CA ILE A 407 -11.81 -9.09 16.63
C ILE A 407 -13.24 -8.79 16.17
N PHE A 408 -13.64 -7.52 16.13
CA PHE A 408 -14.97 -7.13 15.67
C PHE A 408 -15.25 -7.57 14.23
N TYR A 409 -14.25 -7.49 13.36
CA TYR A 409 -14.35 -8.00 11.98
C TYR A 409 -14.59 -9.51 11.95
N LYS A 410 -13.82 -10.30 12.70
CA LYS A 410 -13.96 -11.77 12.75
C LYS A 410 -15.35 -12.22 13.23
N TYR A 411 -15.96 -11.47 14.14
CA TYR A 411 -17.30 -11.77 14.68
C TYR A 411 -18.43 -11.02 13.96
N ASN A 412 -18.16 -10.37 12.82
CA ASN A 412 -19.11 -9.58 12.06
C ASN A 412 -19.90 -8.56 12.94
N GLY A 413 -19.21 -7.97 13.91
CA GLY A 413 -19.77 -7.01 14.88
C GLY A 413 -20.46 -7.63 16.11
N ALA A 414 -20.70 -8.94 16.15
CA ALA A 414 -21.38 -9.63 17.26
C ALA A 414 -20.37 -10.29 18.23
N VAL A 415 -19.52 -9.46 18.85
CA VAL A 415 -18.47 -9.94 19.76
C VAL A 415 -19.08 -10.49 21.07
N PRO A 416 -18.67 -11.69 21.54
CA PRO A 416 -19.08 -12.23 22.83
C PRO A 416 -18.83 -11.27 23.99
N GLY A 417 -19.77 -11.19 24.94
CA GLY A 417 -19.72 -10.19 26.02
C GLY A 417 -18.45 -10.23 26.88
N HIS A 418 -17.89 -11.42 27.15
CA HIS A 418 -16.63 -11.53 27.90
C HIS A 418 -15.45 -10.89 27.15
N LEU A 419 -15.35 -11.07 25.83
CA LEU A 419 -14.29 -10.45 25.03
C LEU A 419 -14.45 -8.92 24.97
N ALA A 420 -15.68 -8.41 24.94
CA ALA A 420 -15.93 -6.98 25.00
C ALA A 420 -15.48 -6.37 26.34
N THR A 421 -15.72 -7.07 27.46
CA THR A 421 -15.21 -6.70 28.78
C THR A 421 -13.68 -6.73 28.82
N ASP A 422 -13.06 -7.83 28.37
CA ASP A 422 -11.60 -7.99 28.35
C ASP A 422 -10.92 -6.90 27.51
N LEU A 423 -11.52 -6.54 26.37
CA LEU A 423 -11.04 -5.42 25.54
C LEU A 423 -11.14 -4.09 26.27
N THR A 424 -12.24 -3.83 26.98
CA THR A 424 -12.41 -2.60 27.76
C THR A 424 -11.38 -2.51 28.89
N GLU A 425 -11.10 -3.63 29.57
CA GLU A 425 -10.05 -3.70 30.61
C GLU A 425 -8.66 -3.50 30.01
N ALA A 426 -8.38 -4.10 28.86
CA ALA A 426 -7.12 -3.89 28.14
C ALA A 426 -6.93 -2.43 27.71
N ALA A 427 -8.00 -1.71 27.37
CA ALA A 427 -7.94 -0.28 27.04
C ALA A 427 -7.52 0.54 28.27
N ALA A 428 -8.08 0.23 29.44
CA ALA A 428 -7.72 0.88 30.70
C ALA A 428 -6.27 0.60 31.09
N ALA A 429 -5.78 -0.63 30.87
CA ALA A 429 -4.38 -0.98 31.11
C ALA A 429 -3.42 -0.24 30.15
N ALA A 430 -3.80 -0.11 28.87
CA ALA A 430 -3.04 0.65 27.88
C ALA A 430 -2.93 2.14 28.28
N GLU A 431 -4.01 2.75 28.75
CA GLU A 431 -4.00 4.13 29.28
C GLU A 431 -3.07 4.29 30.49
N GLN A 432 -3.12 3.36 31.44
CA GLN A 432 -2.21 3.42 32.60
C GLN A 432 -0.75 3.32 32.19
N LEU A 433 -0.45 2.50 31.18
CA LEU A 433 0.89 2.38 30.61
C LEU A 433 1.33 3.70 29.97
N ASP A 434 0.49 4.32 29.13
CA ASP A 434 0.79 5.59 28.48
C ASP A 434 1.13 6.67 29.52
N HIS A 435 0.28 6.84 30.54
CA HIS A 435 0.53 7.81 31.62
C HIS A 435 1.80 7.51 32.41
N ARG A 436 2.08 6.24 32.69
CA ARG A 436 3.28 5.88 33.43
C ARG A 436 4.55 6.17 32.63
N MET A 437 4.53 5.88 31.33
CA MET A 437 5.66 6.16 30.43
C MET A 437 5.88 7.66 30.26
N GLU A 438 4.80 8.45 30.15
CA GLU A 438 4.87 9.91 30.06
C GLU A 438 5.45 10.54 31.35
N GLN A 439 5.05 10.03 32.54
CA GLN A 439 5.64 10.44 33.82
C GLN A 439 7.14 10.15 33.90
N LEU A 440 7.55 8.92 33.55
CA LEU A 440 8.95 8.53 33.54
C LEU A 440 9.77 9.38 32.56
N HIS A 441 9.21 9.69 31.40
CA HIS A 441 9.85 10.58 30.43
C HIS A 441 10.05 11.99 31.01
N ALA A 442 9.03 12.53 31.68
CA ALA A 442 9.08 13.83 32.33
C ALA A 442 10.10 13.89 33.48
N GLU A 443 10.26 12.82 34.26
CA GLU A 443 11.27 12.72 35.32
C GLU A 443 12.70 12.73 34.76
N VAL A 444 12.94 12.08 33.62
CA VAL A 444 14.28 11.98 33.02
C VAL A 444 14.66 13.23 32.21
N HIS A 445 13.70 13.87 31.55
CA HIS A 445 13.99 14.93 30.57
C HIS A 445 13.33 16.29 30.88
N GLY A 446 12.62 16.43 32.01
CA GLY A 446 11.79 17.59 32.35
C GLY A 446 10.36 17.48 31.78
N PRO A 447 9.38 18.26 32.27
CA PRO A 447 7.99 18.18 31.78
C PRO A 447 7.93 18.39 30.27
N ALA A 448 7.16 17.54 29.58
CA ALA A 448 6.86 17.67 28.15
C ALA A 448 6.11 19.00 27.92
N GLY A 449 6.87 20.06 27.65
CA GLY A 449 6.36 21.44 27.58
C GLY A 449 7.38 22.51 28.00
N SER A 450 8.49 22.14 28.67
CA SER A 450 9.57 23.09 29.04
C SER A 450 10.71 23.17 28.02
N TYR A 451 10.49 22.80 26.75
CA TYR A 451 11.52 22.81 25.70
C TYR A 451 11.60 24.12 24.91
N ASP A 452 10.91 25.17 25.36
CA ASP A 452 10.90 26.49 24.73
C ASP A 452 12.12 27.37 25.12
N GLY A 453 13.09 26.80 25.84
CA GLY A 453 14.16 27.55 26.52
C GLY A 453 15.56 27.45 25.93
N ASP A 454 15.83 26.58 24.96
CA ASP A 454 17.15 26.48 24.33
C ASP A 454 16.96 26.49 22.81
N GLN A 455 17.24 27.64 22.19
CA GLN A 455 17.37 27.73 20.74
C GLN A 455 18.39 26.65 20.30
N PRO A 456 18.07 25.79 19.33
CA PRO A 456 19.05 24.86 18.80
C PRO A 456 20.23 25.67 18.27
N ALA A 457 21.45 25.19 18.53
CA ALA A 457 22.63 25.73 17.88
C ALA A 457 22.38 25.72 16.37
N ALA A 458 22.28 26.90 15.77
CA ALA A 458 22.13 27.07 14.34
C ALA A 458 23.14 26.15 13.63
N PRO A 459 22.81 25.61 12.43
CA PRO A 459 23.80 24.85 11.66
C PRO A 459 25.10 25.64 11.67
N GLN A 460 26.20 25.00 12.09
CA GLN A 460 27.53 25.62 12.06
C GLN A 460 27.88 25.86 10.60
N LEU A 461 27.36 26.97 10.06
CA LEU A 461 27.79 27.55 8.82
C LEU A 461 29.24 27.92 9.08
N ASP A 462 30.15 27.28 8.34
CA ASP A 462 31.57 27.63 8.32
C ASP A 462 31.69 29.17 8.26
N GLU A 463 32.49 29.76 9.15
CA GLU A 463 32.71 31.22 9.19
C GLU A 463 33.12 31.74 7.81
N ALA A 464 33.82 30.94 7.00
CA ALA A 464 34.17 31.29 5.63
C ALA A 464 32.95 31.39 4.69
N LEU A 465 31.91 30.58 4.92
CA LEU A 465 30.65 30.61 4.16
C LEU A 465 29.78 31.80 4.58
N LEU A 466 29.71 32.10 5.89
CA LEU A 466 29.04 33.29 6.42
C LEU A 466 29.72 34.58 5.93
N HIS A 467 31.05 34.63 5.93
CA HIS A 467 31.82 35.76 5.40
C HIS A 467 31.58 35.96 3.90
N ARG A 468 31.50 34.87 3.12
CA ARG A 468 31.15 34.94 1.69
C ARG A 468 29.72 35.42 1.45
N LEU A 469 28.75 34.92 2.21
CA LEU A 469 27.34 35.36 2.12
C LEU A 469 27.21 36.84 2.49
N TRP A 470 27.93 37.29 3.52
CA TRP A 470 27.99 38.68 3.93
C TRP A 470 28.63 39.57 2.85
N GLU A 471 29.78 39.18 2.28
CA GLU A 471 30.42 39.92 1.18
C GLU A 471 29.55 39.99 -0.09
N LEU A 472 28.85 38.91 -0.43
CA LEU A 472 27.93 38.88 -1.57
C LEU A 472 26.72 39.78 -1.35
N SER A 473 26.17 39.81 -0.14
CA SER A 473 25.04 40.69 0.21
C SER A 473 25.38 42.19 0.11
N ARG A 474 26.63 42.56 0.40
CA ARG A 474 27.11 43.96 0.28
C ARG A 474 27.35 44.38 -1.17
N ARG A 475 27.73 43.44 -2.05
CA ARG A 475 27.90 43.71 -3.49
C ARG A 475 26.57 43.95 -4.21
N THR A 476 25.46 43.45 -3.69
CA THR A 476 24.11 43.75 -4.22
C THR A 476 23.55 45.10 -3.77
N THR A 477 24.08 45.71 -2.71
CA THR A 477 23.69 47.06 -2.24
C THR A 477 24.60 48.18 -2.72
N GLU A 478 25.71 47.88 -3.40
CA GLU A 478 26.60 48.86 -4.01
C GLU A 478 26.76 48.59 -5.51
N SER A 479 25.72 48.88 -6.28
CA SER A 479 25.87 49.43 -7.63
C SER A 479 24.68 50.34 -7.93
N PRO A 480 24.92 51.59 -8.37
CA PRO A 480 23.89 52.59 -8.65
C PRO A 480 23.02 52.27 -9.86
#